data_AF-A0A4Q2XVL0-F1
#
_entry.id   AF-A0A4Q2XVL0-F1
#
_cell.length_a   1.000
_cell.length_b   1.000
_cell.length_c   1.000
_cell.angle_alpha   90.00
_cell.angle_beta   90.00
_cell.angle_gamma   90.00
#
_symmetry.space_group_name_H-M   'P 1'
#
loop_
_entity.id
_entity.type
_entity.pdbx_description
1 polymer ?
#
loop_
_entity_poly.entity_id
_entity_poly.type
_entity_poly.pdbx_seq_one_letter_code
_entity_poly.pdbx_strand_id
1 'polypeptide(L)'
;GAGTVQATTLNPTTANVTLGNVSKQNNDVSQTLDLGGTSTDNQVTGVISNGAPLTGANNISVLKTGTSTWTLSGANTYTGTTTVNEGTLTITQSTLADTAAVGVLSAGVLNLTHASTDTVGSFLIDGVAQAAGTWGSLASSATNKTARITGTGILLVNATTGGFSNWSTANAGGQTADEDFDGDGVKNGIEYFFGAAGSTFTPNPALVSGTITWPKSASYTGTYKVWTSPNLSTWTDVTTAAIDNGTSVTYTPATGQGKIFVRLEVTPN
;
A
#
# COMPACT_ATOMS: atom_id res chain seq x y z
N GLY A 1 -6.70 -17.99 23.64
CA GLY A 1 -5.42 -18.02 22.92
C GLY A 1 -5.54 -17.08 21.75
N ALA A 2 -4.79 -15.99 21.76
CA ALA A 2 -4.72 -15.02 20.66
C ALA A 2 -3.87 -15.65 19.55
N GLY A 3 -4.51 -16.16 18.50
CA GLY A 3 -3.86 -16.91 17.44
C GLY A 3 -4.47 -16.59 16.09
N THR A 4 -3.60 -16.13 15.18
CA THR A 4 -3.66 -16.24 13.72
C THR A 4 -4.84 -15.61 12.97
N VAL A 5 -4.55 -14.98 11.84
CA VAL A 5 -5.55 -14.64 10.80
C VAL A 5 -6.45 -15.86 10.60
N GLN A 6 -7.76 -15.70 10.83
CA GLN A 6 -8.71 -16.80 10.65
C GLN A 6 -9.05 -16.93 9.17
N ALA A 7 -8.90 -18.14 8.62
CA ALA A 7 -9.27 -18.44 7.24
C ALA A 7 -10.60 -19.19 7.19
N THR A 8 -11.52 -18.74 6.35
CA THR A 8 -12.69 -19.52 5.90
C THR A 8 -12.39 -20.05 4.51
N THR A 9 -12.17 -21.37 4.40
CA THR A 9 -11.85 -22.01 3.12
C THR A 9 -13.09 -22.65 2.49
N LEU A 10 -13.33 -22.37 1.21
CA LEU A 10 -14.32 -23.02 0.37
C LEU A 10 -13.61 -23.81 -0.72
N ASN A 11 -13.69 -25.14 -0.68
CA ASN A 11 -12.93 -26.02 -1.59
C ASN A 11 -13.86 -26.95 -2.40
N PRO A 12 -14.72 -26.40 -3.29
CA PRO A 12 -15.62 -27.21 -4.11
C PRO A 12 -14.86 -27.97 -5.20
N THR A 13 -15.04 -29.30 -5.27
CA THR A 13 -14.31 -30.16 -6.22
C THR A 13 -15.20 -30.78 -7.30
N THR A 14 -16.46 -31.09 -6.98
CA THR A 14 -17.40 -31.78 -7.89
C THR A 14 -18.63 -30.94 -8.24
N ALA A 15 -19.19 -30.21 -7.26
CA ALA A 15 -20.30 -29.30 -7.46
C ALA A 15 -19.82 -27.85 -7.41
N ASN A 16 -20.51 -26.98 -8.13
CA ASN A 16 -20.27 -25.54 -8.05
C ASN A 16 -20.92 -24.96 -6.78
N VAL A 17 -20.31 -23.91 -6.24
CA VAL A 17 -20.83 -23.16 -5.09
C VAL A 17 -21.22 -21.75 -5.51
N THR A 18 -22.40 -21.32 -5.08
CA THR A 18 -22.85 -19.93 -5.19
C THR A 18 -23.08 -19.37 -3.79
N LEU A 19 -22.37 -18.30 -3.46
CA LEU A 19 -22.52 -17.57 -2.20
C LEU A 19 -23.30 -16.28 -2.42
N GLY A 20 -24.15 -15.94 -1.46
CA GLY A 20 -24.74 -14.60 -1.34
C GLY A 20 -23.75 -13.61 -0.70
N ASN A 21 -24.24 -12.75 0.19
CA ASN A 21 -23.39 -11.80 0.90
C ASN A 21 -22.40 -12.52 1.82
N VAL A 22 -21.14 -12.07 1.81
CA VAL A 22 -20.10 -12.52 2.72
C VAL A 22 -19.71 -11.33 3.60
N SER A 23 -19.80 -11.50 4.91
CA SER A 23 -19.40 -10.48 5.86
C SER A 23 -18.89 -11.12 7.13
N LYS A 24 -18.03 -10.40 7.86
CA LYS A 24 -17.64 -10.82 9.19
C LYS A 24 -18.82 -10.63 10.14
N GLN A 25 -19.09 -11.65 10.95
CA GLN A 25 -19.90 -11.51 12.15
C GLN A 25 -18.99 -11.78 13.36
N ASN A 26 -18.85 -10.79 14.23
CA ASN A 26 -18.37 -10.95 15.61
C ASN A 26 -16.93 -11.46 15.81
N ASN A 27 -15.93 -10.81 15.20
CA ASN A 27 -14.54 -10.97 15.67
C ASN A 27 -13.65 -9.74 15.39
N ASP A 28 -12.79 -9.44 16.35
CA ASP A 28 -11.80 -8.35 16.31
C ASP A 28 -10.50 -8.76 15.60
N VAL A 29 -10.58 -9.72 14.68
CA VAL A 29 -9.42 -10.19 13.91
C VAL A 29 -9.69 -10.11 12.43
N SER A 30 -8.65 -9.75 11.68
CA SER A 30 -8.71 -9.83 10.22
C SER A 30 -8.86 -11.29 9.78
N GLN A 31 -9.66 -11.49 8.72
CA GLN A 31 -10.00 -12.81 8.21
C GLN A 31 -9.59 -12.96 6.76
N THR A 32 -9.33 -14.19 6.34
CA THR A 32 -9.13 -14.54 4.93
C THR A 32 -10.30 -15.39 4.45
N LEU A 33 -10.93 -14.96 3.36
CA LEU A 33 -11.82 -15.82 2.58
C LEU A 33 -10.97 -16.53 1.53
N ASP A 34 -10.72 -17.82 1.74
CA ASP A 34 -9.97 -18.67 0.82
C ASP A 34 -10.92 -19.39 -0.13
N LEU A 35 -10.91 -18.95 -1.39
CA LEU A 35 -11.70 -19.45 -2.49
C LEU A 35 -10.87 -20.50 -3.24
N GLY A 36 -11.06 -21.76 -2.85
CA GLY A 36 -10.32 -22.93 -3.36
C GLY A 36 -11.05 -23.70 -4.46
N GLY A 37 -10.76 -24.99 -4.55
CA GLY A 37 -11.53 -25.93 -5.36
C GLY A 37 -10.95 -26.23 -6.74
N THR A 38 -11.63 -27.16 -7.41
CA THR A 38 -11.34 -27.59 -8.80
C THR A 38 -12.58 -27.49 -9.71
N SER A 39 -13.76 -27.18 -9.16
CA SER A 39 -14.96 -26.94 -9.98
C SER A 39 -14.87 -25.59 -10.71
N THR A 40 -15.53 -25.46 -11.86
CA THR A 40 -15.19 -24.41 -12.85
C THR A 40 -16.05 -23.16 -12.80
N ASP A 41 -17.17 -23.14 -12.05
CA ASP A 41 -18.12 -22.03 -12.05
C ASP A 41 -18.60 -21.71 -10.63
N ASN A 42 -17.65 -21.43 -9.73
CA ASN A 42 -17.97 -20.97 -8.38
C ASN A 42 -18.16 -19.46 -8.36
N GLN A 43 -19.11 -18.98 -7.57
CA GLN A 43 -19.49 -17.57 -7.58
C GLN A 43 -19.76 -17.02 -6.19
N VAL A 44 -19.40 -15.75 -5.99
CA VAL A 44 -19.92 -14.89 -4.93
C VAL A 44 -20.76 -13.82 -5.62
N THR A 45 -22.08 -13.98 -5.55
CA THR A 45 -23.04 -13.08 -6.20
C THR A 45 -23.41 -11.90 -5.32
N GLY A 46 -23.26 -12.03 -4.00
CA GLY A 46 -23.43 -10.95 -3.04
C GLY A 46 -22.18 -10.11 -2.82
N VAL A 47 -22.29 -9.13 -1.92
CA VAL A 47 -21.19 -8.26 -1.52
C VAL A 47 -20.30 -8.98 -0.50
N ILE A 48 -18.98 -8.98 -0.75
CA ILE A 48 -17.99 -9.24 0.29
C ILE A 48 -17.69 -7.92 1.01
N SER A 49 -17.95 -7.86 2.32
CA SER A 49 -17.73 -6.67 3.14
C SER A 49 -16.99 -7.00 4.43
N ASN A 50 -16.30 -6.00 5.00
CA ASN A 50 -15.62 -6.18 6.29
C ASN A 50 -16.57 -6.47 7.46
N GLY A 51 -17.89 -6.33 7.29
CA GLY A 51 -18.86 -6.32 8.38
C GLY A 51 -18.73 -5.09 9.28
N ALA A 52 -19.56 -5.01 10.32
CA ALA A 52 -19.43 -3.95 11.33
C ALA A 52 -18.19 -4.22 12.22
N PRO A 53 -17.29 -3.24 12.41
CA PRO A 53 -16.18 -3.41 13.34
C PRO A 53 -16.72 -3.46 14.78
N LEU A 54 -16.19 -4.37 15.60
CA LEU A 54 -16.45 -4.39 17.04
C LEU A 54 -15.39 -3.55 17.77
N THR A 55 -14.10 -3.80 17.51
CA THR A 55 -12.97 -2.94 17.86
C THR A 55 -11.88 -2.97 16.77
N GLY A 56 -11.11 -1.88 16.64
CA GLY A 56 -9.97 -1.79 15.72
C GLY A 56 -10.31 -1.81 14.22
N ALA A 57 -9.30 -1.52 13.39
CA ALA A 57 -9.40 -1.62 11.94
C ALA A 57 -9.07 -3.06 11.49
N ASN A 58 -10.09 -3.89 11.29
CA ASN A 58 -9.95 -5.28 10.84
C ASN A 58 -10.61 -5.50 9.48
N ASN A 59 -9.99 -6.29 8.60
CA ASN A 59 -10.46 -6.46 7.22
C ASN A 59 -10.73 -7.94 6.84
N ILE A 60 -11.46 -8.13 5.74
CA ILE A 60 -11.45 -9.38 4.99
C ILE A 60 -10.40 -9.25 3.89
N SER A 61 -9.50 -10.24 3.80
CA SER A 61 -8.66 -10.50 2.65
C SER A 61 -9.25 -11.63 1.81
N VAL A 62 -9.07 -11.59 0.50
CA VAL A 62 -9.50 -12.65 -0.42
C VAL A 62 -8.27 -13.39 -0.90
N LEU A 63 -8.28 -14.72 -0.74
CA LEU A 63 -7.26 -15.60 -1.25
C LEU A 63 -7.91 -16.55 -2.26
N LYS A 64 -7.33 -16.69 -3.45
CA LYS A 64 -7.76 -17.66 -4.46
C LYS A 64 -6.71 -18.76 -4.56
N THR A 65 -7.12 -20.00 -4.30
CA THR A 65 -6.30 -21.22 -4.36
C THR A 65 -6.96 -22.28 -5.25
N GLY A 66 -6.21 -23.33 -5.61
CA GLY A 66 -6.70 -24.41 -6.47
C GLY A 66 -6.96 -23.97 -7.91
N THR A 67 -7.20 -24.94 -8.78
CA THR A 67 -7.28 -24.72 -10.24
C THR A 67 -8.63 -24.18 -10.71
N SER A 68 -9.60 -23.99 -9.81
CA SER A 68 -10.94 -23.48 -10.11
C SER A 68 -10.94 -22.06 -10.66
N THR A 69 -12.11 -21.68 -11.18
CA THR A 69 -12.49 -20.27 -11.35
C THR A 69 -13.48 -19.88 -10.26
N TRP A 70 -13.24 -18.72 -9.64
CA TRP A 70 -14.21 -18.04 -8.78
C TRP A 70 -14.56 -16.68 -9.37
N THR A 71 -15.85 -16.34 -9.44
CA THR A 71 -16.34 -15.05 -9.93
C THR A 71 -16.92 -14.22 -8.79
N LEU A 72 -16.40 -13.01 -8.60
CA LEU A 72 -16.93 -12.02 -7.66
C LEU A 72 -17.77 -11.00 -8.44
N SER A 73 -19.09 -11.05 -8.22
CA SER A 73 -20.05 -10.22 -8.96
C SER A 73 -20.66 -9.08 -8.15
N GLY A 74 -20.56 -9.13 -6.82
CA GLY A 74 -21.01 -8.05 -5.95
C GLY A 74 -20.13 -6.81 -6.05
N ALA A 75 -20.71 -5.65 -5.71
CA ALA A 75 -19.95 -4.43 -5.46
C ALA A 75 -19.25 -4.55 -4.09
N ASN A 76 -18.06 -5.14 -4.09
CA ASN A 76 -17.36 -5.51 -2.87
C ASN A 76 -16.86 -4.28 -2.09
N THR A 77 -16.76 -4.41 -0.77
CA THR A 77 -16.29 -3.34 0.14
C THR A 77 -15.28 -3.84 1.17
N TYR A 78 -14.73 -5.05 0.97
CA TYR A 78 -13.60 -5.50 1.76
C TYR A 78 -12.36 -4.66 1.45
N THR A 79 -11.50 -4.48 2.45
CA THR A 79 -10.32 -3.62 2.34
C THR A 79 -9.00 -4.37 2.51
N GLY A 80 -9.06 -5.69 2.72
CA GLY A 80 -7.87 -6.52 2.83
C GLY A 80 -7.27 -6.85 1.46
N THR A 81 -6.16 -7.59 1.50
CA THR A 81 -5.40 -7.96 0.31
C THR A 81 -6.19 -8.96 -0.54
N THR A 82 -6.07 -8.85 -1.86
CA THR A 82 -6.52 -9.88 -2.81
C THR A 82 -5.31 -10.63 -3.36
N THR A 83 -5.21 -11.93 -3.08
CA THR A 83 -4.12 -12.78 -3.55
C THR A 83 -4.65 -13.91 -4.42
N VAL A 84 -4.07 -14.11 -5.60
CA VAL A 84 -4.36 -15.22 -6.50
C VAL A 84 -3.14 -16.12 -6.58
N ASN A 85 -3.15 -17.20 -5.79
CA ASN A 85 -2.07 -18.18 -5.78
C ASN A 85 -2.18 -19.14 -6.98
N GLU A 86 -3.38 -19.58 -7.29
CA GLU A 86 -3.64 -20.57 -8.35
C GLU A 86 -5.04 -20.40 -8.97
N GLY A 87 -5.19 -20.79 -10.22
CA GLY A 87 -6.45 -20.75 -10.95
C GLY A 87 -6.86 -19.33 -11.31
N THR A 88 -8.15 -19.10 -11.51
CA THR A 88 -8.66 -17.78 -11.96
C THR A 88 -9.57 -17.13 -10.92
N LEU A 89 -9.27 -15.90 -10.55
CA LEU A 89 -10.22 -15.02 -9.85
C LEU A 89 -10.78 -14.03 -10.86
N THR A 90 -12.08 -14.09 -11.13
CA THR A 90 -12.78 -13.12 -11.98
C THR A 90 -13.43 -12.05 -11.11
N ILE A 91 -13.14 -10.78 -11.41
CA ILE A 91 -13.76 -9.62 -10.76
C ILE A 91 -14.53 -8.85 -11.82
N THR A 92 -15.84 -8.71 -11.63
CA THR A 92 -16.72 -8.11 -12.66
C THR A 92 -17.03 -6.64 -12.39
N GLN A 93 -16.60 -6.10 -11.25
CA GLN A 93 -16.80 -4.70 -10.85
C GLN A 93 -15.50 -4.11 -10.29
N SER A 94 -15.15 -2.90 -10.70
CA SER A 94 -14.00 -2.14 -10.19
C SER A 94 -14.26 -1.67 -8.75
N THR A 95 -13.98 -2.54 -7.78
CA THR A 95 -14.36 -2.36 -6.37
C THR A 95 -13.29 -2.87 -5.40
N LEU A 96 -12.07 -3.11 -5.90
CA LEU A 96 -10.93 -3.33 -5.02
C LEU A 96 -10.66 -2.03 -4.24
N ALA A 97 -10.24 -2.15 -2.99
CA ALA A 97 -9.97 -0.96 -2.20
C ALA A 97 -8.68 -0.27 -2.68
N ASP A 98 -8.73 1.05 -2.80
CA ASP A 98 -7.61 1.89 -3.26
C ASP A 98 -6.31 1.71 -2.45
N THR A 99 -6.41 1.22 -1.21
CA THR A 99 -5.28 0.93 -0.32
C THR A 99 -4.85 -0.54 -0.30
N ALA A 100 -5.64 -1.44 -0.88
CA ALA A 100 -5.37 -2.87 -0.85
C ALA A 100 -4.24 -3.28 -1.79
N ALA A 101 -3.48 -4.28 -1.39
CA ALA A 101 -2.54 -4.97 -2.26
C ALA A 101 -3.27 -6.00 -3.13
N VAL A 102 -2.80 -6.17 -4.36
CA VAL A 102 -3.21 -7.25 -5.27
C VAL A 102 -1.97 -8.08 -5.60
N GLY A 103 -1.97 -9.36 -5.22
CA GLY A 103 -0.89 -10.30 -5.54
C GLY A 103 -1.36 -11.37 -6.52
N VAL A 104 -0.58 -11.65 -7.56
CA VAL A 104 -0.83 -12.77 -8.48
C VAL A 104 0.45 -13.59 -8.61
N LEU A 105 0.39 -14.86 -8.19
CA LEU A 105 1.51 -15.81 -8.32
C LEU A 105 1.49 -16.52 -9.68
N SER A 106 2.53 -17.27 -9.95
CA SER A 106 2.81 -17.86 -11.26
C SER A 106 1.73 -18.77 -11.82
N ALA A 107 1.00 -19.47 -10.95
CA ALA A 107 -0.13 -20.34 -11.31
C ALA A 107 -1.50 -19.62 -11.27
N GLY A 108 -1.51 -18.33 -10.91
CA GLY A 108 -2.71 -17.52 -10.76
C GLY A 108 -2.98 -16.61 -11.97
N VAL A 109 -4.26 -16.34 -12.19
CA VAL A 109 -4.76 -15.35 -13.16
C VAL A 109 -5.82 -14.48 -12.52
N LEU A 110 -5.65 -13.16 -12.60
CA LEU A 110 -6.67 -12.18 -12.27
C LEU A 110 -7.41 -11.79 -13.54
N ASN A 111 -8.68 -12.17 -13.65
CA ASN A 111 -9.51 -11.84 -14.81
C ASN A 111 -10.41 -10.64 -14.49
N LEU A 112 -10.16 -9.50 -15.13
CA LEU A 112 -10.91 -8.26 -14.91
C LEU A 112 -11.88 -8.03 -16.07
N THR A 113 -13.18 -8.12 -15.81
CA THR A 113 -14.22 -8.01 -16.84
C THR A 113 -15.10 -6.77 -16.67
N HIS A 114 -14.61 -5.76 -15.97
CA HIS A 114 -15.23 -4.44 -15.86
C HIS A 114 -14.60 -3.44 -16.85
N ALA A 115 -15.32 -2.37 -17.17
CA ALA A 115 -14.86 -1.33 -18.09
C ALA A 115 -14.07 -0.20 -17.40
N SER A 116 -14.42 0.13 -16.16
CA SER A 116 -13.74 1.18 -15.39
C SER A 116 -12.35 0.73 -14.96
N THR A 117 -11.43 1.70 -14.84
CA THR A 117 -10.13 1.46 -14.20
C THR A 117 -10.33 1.38 -12.68
N ASP A 118 -9.82 0.33 -12.05
CA ASP A 118 -9.91 0.10 -10.61
C ASP A 118 -8.61 0.50 -9.91
N THR A 119 -8.67 1.26 -8.83
CA THR A 119 -7.46 1.76 -8.15
C THR A 119 -7.03 0.81 -7.05
N VAL A 120 -5.73 0.54 -6.93
CA VAL A 120 -5.17 -0.33 -5.89
C VAL A 120 -3.90 0.24 -5.30
N GLY A 121 -3.57 -0.16 -4.08
CA GLY A 121 -2.43 0.37 -3.34
C GLY A 121 -1.10 -0.20 -3.81
N SER A 122 -1.09 -1.47 -4.22
CA SER A 122 0.06 -2.09 -4.86
C SER A 122 -0.36 -3.29 -5.70
N PHE A 123 0.45 -3.62 -6.70
CA PHE A 123 0.30 -4.84 -7.48
C PHE A 123 1.60 -5.64 -7.43
N LEU A 124 1.51 -6.92 -7.12
CA LEU A 124 2.64 -7.83 -7.00
C LEU A 124 2.48 -8.99 -7.97
N ILE A 125 3.55 -9.31 -8.69
CA ILE A 125 3.64 -10.52 -9.50
C ILE A 125 4.73 -11.39 -8.90
N ASP A 126 4.38 -12.62 -8.52
CA ASP A 126 5.34 -13.56 -7.92
C ASP A 126 6.08 -12.99 -6.70
N GLY A 127 5.36 -12.21 -5.88
CA GLY A 127 5.90 -11.51 -4.70
C GLY A 127 6.70 -10.24 -5.00
N VAL A 128 6.90 -9.89 -6.27
CA VAL A 128 7.63 -8.69 -6.69
C VAL A 128 6.67 -7.55 -6.95
N ALA A 129 6.82 -6.45 -6.21
CA ALA A 129 6.03 -5.25 -6.41
C ALA A 129 6.27 -4.62 -7.81
N GLN A 130 5.19 -4.20 -8.44
CA GLN A 130 5.18 -3.59 -9.76
C GLN A 130 5.15 -2.07 -9.67
N ALA A 131 5.71 -1.40 -10.68
CA ALA A 131 5.74 0.04 -10.75
C ALA A 131 4.33 0.64 -10.83
N ALA A 132 4.19 1.89 -10.36
CA ALA A 132 2.96 2.64 -10.47
C ALA A 132 2.54 2.84 -11.94
N GLY A 133 1.23 3.04 -12.13
CA GLY A 133 0.61 3.26 -13.43
C GLY A 133 -0.46 2.23 -13.76
N THR A 134 -0.96 2.28 -14.99
CA THR A 134 -2.02 1.37 -15.43
C THR A 134 -1.45 0.00 -15.79
N TRP A 135 -2.03 -1.05 -15.21
CA TRP A 135 -1.73 -2.45 -15.46
C TRP A 135 -2.96 -3.17 -15.99
N GLY A 136 -2.77 -3.96 -17.04
CA GLY A 136 -3.86 -4.75 -17.61
C GLY A 136 -3.35 -5.93 -18.40
N SER A 137 -4.27 -6.60 -19.09
CA SER A 137 -3.95 -7.74 -19.94
C SER A 137 -3.06 -7.34 -21.13
N LEU A 138 -2.42 -8.33 -21.76
CA LEU A 138 -1.63 -8.14 -22.99
C LEU A 138 -2.43 -7.49 -24.12
N ALA A 139 -3.75 -7.68 -24.13
CA ALA A 139 -4.66 -7.11 -25.13
C ALA A 139 -5.28 -5.77 -24.69
N SER A 140 -5.06 -5.32 -23.45
CA SER A 140 -5.68 -4.10 -22.92
C SER A 140 -4.98 -2.83 -23.42
N SER A 141 -5.59 -1.67 -23.13
CA SER A 141 -5.03 -0.34 -23.37
C SER A 141 -4.12 0.17 -22.25
N ALA A 142 -3.84 -0.64 -21.22
CA ALA A 142 -2.96 -0.25 -20.12
C ALA A 142 -1.51 0.01 -20.60
N THR A 143 -0.82 0.89 -19.89
CA THR A 143 0.59 1.23 -20.16
C THR A 143 1.49 0.03 -19.90
N ASN A 144 1.31 -0.60 -18.73
CA ASN A 144 1.99 -1.82 -18.35
C ASN A 144 1.08 -3.01 -18.62
N LYS A 145 1.66 -4.09 -19.14
CA LYS A 145 0.89 -5.27 -19.55
C LYS A 145 1.50 -6.54 -19.00
N THR A 146 0.65 -7.49 -18.63
CA THR A 146 1.07 -8.79 -18.11
C THR A 146 0.10 -9.89 -18.54
N ALA A 147 0.60 -11.12 -18.66
CA ALA A 147 -0.24 -12.31 -18.85
C ALA A 147 -0.96 -12.74 -17.55
N ARG A 148 -0.57 -12.19 -16.40
CA ARG A 148 -1.22 -12.45 -15.09
C ARG A 148 -2.58 -11.75 -14.95
N ILE A 149 -2.86 -10.79 -15.82
CA ILE A 149 -4.17 -10.14 -15.93
C ILE A 149 -4.80 -10.54 -17.26
N THR A 150 -6.06 -10.94 -17.24
CA THR A 150 -6.88 -11.18 -18.44
C THR A 150 -8.14 -10.31 -18.42
N GLY A 151 -8.91 -10.37 -19.50
CA GLY A 151 -10.09 -9.54 -19.66
C GLY A 151 -9.77 -8.12 -20.12
N THR A 152 -10.79 -7.26 -20.08
CA THR A 152 -10.76 -5.89 -20.59
C THR A 152 -10.46 -4.85 -19.50
N GLY A 153 -10.58 -5.22 -18.22
CA GLY A 153 -10.38 -4.31 -17.10
C GLY A 153 -8.91 -3.94 -16.90
N ILE A 154 -8.72 -2.81 -16.21
CA ILE A 154 -7.41 -2.20 -15.93
C ILE A 154 -7.34 -1.90 -14.44
N LEU A 155 -6.19 -2.17 -13.82
CA LEU A 155 -5.81 -1.66 -12.51
C LEU A 155 -5.01 -0.37 -12.68
N LEU A 156 -5.34 0.68 -11.94
CA LEU A 156 -4.44 1.78 -11.66
C LEU A 156 -3.69 1.44 -10.37
N VAL A 157 -2.43 1.07 -10.52
CA VAL A 157 -1.54 0.93 -9.36
C VAL A 157 -1.14 2.35 -8.98
N ASN A 158 -1.77 2.88 -7.93
CA ASN A 158 -1.25 4.09 -7.31
C ASN A 158 0.15 3.77 -6.82
N ALA A 159 1.08 4.73 -6.95
CA ALA A 159 2.42 4.64 -6.38
C ALA A 159 2.41 4.66 -4.83
N THR A 160 1.42 4.04 -4.20
CA THR A 160 1.33 3.81 -2.76
C THR A 160 2.02 2.51 -2.36
N THR A 161 2.98 2.04 -3.17
CA THR A 161 4.08 1.24 -2.64
C THR A 161 4.81 2.10 -1.62
N GLY A 162 4.51 1.88 -0.34
CA GLY A 162 5.21 2.51 0.76
C GLY A 162 4.61 3.80 1.31
N GLY A 163 3.34 4.16 1.05
CA GLY A 163 2.75 5.32 1.73
C GLY A 163 2.89 5.25 3.26
N PHE A 164 2.85 6.40 3.94
CA PHE A 164 3.26 6.50 5.33
C PHE A 164 2.51 5.54 6.26
N SER A 165 1.22 5.32 6.03
CA SER A 165 0.41 4.41 6.84
C SER A 165 0.89 2.95 6.79
N ASN A 166 1.35 2.49 5.62
CA ASN A 166 1.89 1.13 5.46
C ASN A 166 3.27 1.04 6.11
N TRP A 167 4.10 2.06 5.88
CA TRP A 167 5.41 2.15 6.52
C TRP A 167 5.30 2.21 8.04
N SER A 168 4.39 3.03 8.58
CA SER A 168 4.25 3.22 10.03
C SER A 168 3.70 1.98 10.70
N THR A 169 2.78 1.24 10.08
CA THR A 169 2.32 -0.05 10.61
C THR A 169 3.48 -1.04 10.78
N ALA A 170 4.42 -1.06 9.84
CA ALA A 170 5.55 -1.99 9.87
C ALA A 170 6.71 -1.51 10.75
N ASN A 171 6.95 -0.20 10.83
CA ASN A 171 8.18 0.37 11.39
C ASN A 171 7.98 1.27 12.61
N ALA A 172 6.78 1.81 12.81
CA ALA A 172 6.47 2.81 13.85
C ALA A 172 5.18 2.48 14.63
N GLY A 173 4.82 1.19 14.73
CA GLY A 173 3.65 0.73 15.48
C GLY A 173 2.30 1.30 15.02
N GLY A 174 2.22 1.82 13.80
CA GLY A 174 1.04 2.50 13.26
C GLY A 174 0.85 3.94 13.75
N GLN A 175 1.85 4.54 14.41
CA GLN A 175 1.81 5.93 14.86
C GLN A 175 1.71 6.93 13.70
N THR A 176 1.29 8.15 14.03
CA THR A 176 1.21 9.29 13.11
C THR A 176 2.59 9.85 12.77
N ALA A 177 2.65 10.65 11.70
CA ALA A 177 3.91 11.22 11.20
C ALA A 177 4.57 12.23 12.15
N ASP A 178 3.79 12.80 13.07
CA ASP A 178 4.26 13.80 14.04
C ASP A 178 4.76 13.21 15.36
N GLU A 179 4.51 11.92 15.59
CA GLU A 179 5.03 11.16 16.72
C GLU A 179 6.47 10.67 16.45
N ASP A 180 7.08 10.10 17.47
CA ASP A 180 8.46 9.62 17.52
C ASP A 180 8.42 8.25 18.21
N PHE A 181 8.42 7.17 17.41
CA PHE A 181 8.13 5.83 17.90
C PHE A 181 9.26 5.26 18.77
N ASP A 182 10.52 5.53 18.41
CA ASP A 182 11.70 5.01 19.10
C ASP A 182 12.31 6.01 20.11
N GLY A 183 11.82 7.26 20.13
CA GLY A 183 12.16 8.27 21.12
C GLY A 183 13.53 8.89 20.91
N ASP A 184 14.03 8.87 19.67
CA ASP A 184 15.38 9.33 19.33
C ASP A 184 15.44 10.84 18.99
N GLY A 185 14.27 11.49 18.91
CA GLY A 185 14.11 12.90 18.56
C GLY A 185 13.84 13.16 17.08
N VAL A 186 13.71 12.13 16.24
CA VAL A 186 13.34 12.20 14.83
C VAL A 186 11.91 11.67 14.65
N LYS A 187 11.03 12.54 14.15
CA LYS A 187 9.64 12.16 13.92
C LYS A 187 9.50 11.06 12.86
N ASN A 188 8.53 10.18 13.03
CA ASN A 188 8.19 9.07 12.13
C ASN A 188 8.07 9.51 10.65
N GLY A 189 7.50 10.70 10.39
CA GLY A 189 7.40 11.23 9.03
C GLY A 189 8.76 11.54 8.38
N ILE A 190 9.72 12.02 9.17
CA ILE A 190 11.09 12.28 8.72
C ILE A 190 11.83 10.95 8.47
N GLU A 191 11.63 9.97 9.34
CA GLU A 191 12.21 8.63 9.16
C GLU A 191 11.70 7.96 7.88
N TYR A 192 10.40 8.04 7.63
CA TYR A 192 9.80 7.60 6.38
C TYR A 192 10.38 8.33 5.17
N PHE A 193 10.57 9.65 5.27
CA PHE A 193 11.24 10.44 4.23
C PHE A 193 12.67 9.98 3.99
N PHE A 194 13.44 9.63 5.03
CA PHE A 194 14.79 9.07 4.90
C PHE A 194 14.79 7.64 4.33
N GLY A 195 13.66 6.94 4.37
CA GLY A 195 13.56 5.53 4.03
C GLY A 195 14.13 4.62 5.10
N ALA A 196 14.10 5.04 6.37
CA ALA A 196 14.51 4.21 7.49
C ALA A 196 13.57 2.99 7.64
N ALA A 197 14.08 1.88 8.17
CA ALA A 197 13.31 0.66 8.36
C ALA A 197 13.46 0.17 9.82
N GLY A 198 12.61 0.69 10.71
CA GLY A 198 12.54 0.26 12.10
C GLY A 198 13.86 0.40 12.86
N SER A 199 14.59 1.50 12.62
CA SER A 199 15.80 1.81 13.38
C SER A 199 15.44 2.12 14.84
N THR A 200 16.40 1.98 15.75
CA THR A 200 16.30 2.51 17.13
C THR A 200 17.04 3.85 17.29
N PHE A 201 17.60 4.35 16.20
CA PHE A 201 18.29 5.63 16.11
C PHE A 201 18.44 6.06 14.64
N THR A 202 17.98 7.26 14.34
CA THR A 202 17.98 7.93 13.06
C THR A 202 18.83 9.20 13.19
N PRO A 203 20.02 9.25 12.57
CA PRO A 203 20.90 10.40 12.70
C PRO A 203 20.36 11.60 11.90
N ASN A 204 20.12 12.72 12.59
CA ASN A 204 19.83 13.98 11.92
C ASN A 204 21.10 14.51 11.21
N PRO A 205 21.04 14.91 9.92
CA PRO A 205 22.22 15.33 9.18
C PRO A 205 22.97 16.51 9.79
N ALA A 206 24.30 16.41 9.78
CA ALA A 206 25.20 17.48 10.16
C ALA A 206 25.48 18.44 8.98
N LEU A 207 26.00 19.63 9.29
CA LEU A 207 26.59 20.53 8.31
C LEU A 207 27.99 20.06 7.95
N VAL A 208 28.18 19.59 6.72
CA VAL A 208 29.48 19.10 6.22
C VAL A 208 29.89 19.96 5.03
N SER A 209 31.07 20.59 5.10
CA SER A 209 31.58 21.47 4.04
C SER A 209 30.59 22.58 3.62
N GLY A 210 29.77 23.06 4.56
CA GLY A 210 28.78 24.12 4.32
C GLY A 210 27.43 23.62 3.78
N THR A 211 27.25 22.31 3.59
CA THR A 211 26.00 21.74 3.08
C THR A 211 25.40 20.77 4.09
N ILE A 212 24.07 20.82 4.23
CA ILE A 212 23.28 19.82 4.93
C ILE A 212 22.68 18.90 3.88
N THR A 213 22.79 17.59 4.09
CA THR A 213 22.29 16.57 3.17
C THR A 213 21.35 15.63 3.91
N TRP A 214 20.05 15.78 3.68
CA TRP A 214 19.05 14.83 4.14
C TRP A 214 18.95 13.67 3.15
N PRO A 215 19.13 12.41 3.59
CA PRO A 215 18.80 11.27 2.74
C PRO A 215 17.31 11.30 2.42
N LYS A 216 16.93 10.81 1.26
CA LYS A 216 15.54 10.73 0.83
C LYS A 216 15.29 9.38 0.17
N SER A 217 14.23 8.69 0.57
CA SER A 217 13.78 7.50 -0.12
C SER A 217 13.42 7.84 -1.56
N ALA A 218 13.97 7.09 -2.51
CA ALA A 218 13.66 7.25 -3.94
C ALA A 218 12.18 7.04 -4.27
N SER A 219 11.44 6.36 -3.37
CA SER A 219 10.01 6.12 -3.49
C SER A 219 9.14 7.10 -2.70
N TYR A 220 9.73 8.11 -2.03
CA TYR A 220 8.96 9.08 -1.27
C TYR A 220 8.12 9.98 -2.19
N THR A 221 6.80 9.95 -2.03
CA THR A 221 5.83 10.69 -2.87
C THR A 221 5.06 11.79 -2.12
N GLY A 222 5.37 12.02 -0.84
CA GLY A 222 4.82 13.15 -0.08
C GLY A 222 5.48 14.49 -0.45
N THR A 223 5.23 15.53 0.37
CA THR A 223 5.87 16.85 0.22
C THR A 223 6.84 17.11 1.36
N TYR A 224 7.73 18.08 1.20
CA TYR A 224 8.62 18.55 2.25
C TYR A 224 8.87 20.05 2.11
N LYS A 225 9.37 20.64 3.19
CA LYS A 225 9.86 22.01 3.24
C LYS A 225 11.18 22.08 3.98
N VAL A 226 12.06 22.95 3.51
CA VAL A 226 13.29 23.32 4.22
C VAL A 226 13.10 24.70 4.82
N TRP A 227 13.39 24.83 6.11
CA TRP A 227 13.20 26.08 6.84
C TRP A 227 14.49 26.55 7.46
N THR A 228 14.68 27.87 7.49
CA THR A 228 15.72 28.52 8.30
C THR A 228 15.11 29.39 9.39
N SER A 229 15.81 29.54 10.51
CA SER A 229 15.45 30.47 11.58
C SER A 229 16.68 31.12 12.20
N PRO A 230 16.65 32.42 12.53
CA PRO A 230 17.71 33.03 13.33
C PRO A 230 17.57 32.76 14.84
N ASN A 231 16.40 32.30 15.31
CA ASN A 231 16.04 32.33 16.73
C ASN A 231 15.12 31.20 17.22
N LEU A 232 14.90 30.15 16.40
CA LEU A 232 13.99 29.03 16.65
C LEU A 232 12.49 29.38 16.75
N SER A 233 12.13 30.65 16.63
CA SER A 233 10.74 31.12 16.75
C SER A 233 10.16 31.57 15.41
N THR A 234 10.90 32.40 14.67
CA THR A 234 10.51 32.87 13.34
C THR A 234 11.17 31.97 12.30
N TRP A 235 10.36 31.32 11.48
CA TRP A 235 10.82 30.40 10.44
C TRP A 235 10.54 30.96 9.04
N THR A 236 11.52 30.86 8.15
CA THR A 236 11.42 31.27 6.75
C THR A 236 11.54 30.04 5.86
N ASP A 237 10.59 29.87 4.94
CA ASP A 237 10.58 28.79 3.97
C ASP A 237 11.68 29.06 2.93
N VAL A 238 12.65 28.17 2.84
CA VAL A 238 13.77 28.22 1.89
C VAL A 238 13.79 27.01 0.98
N THR A 239 12.66 26.31 0.83
CA THR A 239 12.55 25.06 0.06
C THR A 239 13.01 25.25 -1.39
N THR A 240 12.76 26.42 -1.99
CA THR A 240 13.18 26.74 -3.36
C THR A 240 14.71 26.87 -3.52
N ALA A 241 15.45 27.07 -2.44
CA ALA A 241 16.90 27.09 -2.42
C ALA A 241 17.52 25.71 -2.10
N ALA A 242 16.70 24.71 -1.75
CA ALA A 242 17.13 23.34 -1.58
C ALA A 242 17.16 22.61 -2.93
N ILE A 243 18.06 21.64 -3.07
CA ILE A 243 18.21 20.83 -4.29
C ILE A 243 17.79 19.39 -3.98
N ASP A 244 16.77 18.91 -4.69
CA ASP A 244 16.30 17.52 -4.66
C ASP A 244 16.97 16.73 -5.78
N ASN A 245 17.78 15.73 -5.41
CA ASN A 245 18.46 14.84 -6.36
C ASN A 245 17.73 13.49 -6.52
N GLY A 246 16.48 13.39 -6.08
CA GLY A 246 15.68 12.17 -6.08
C GLY A 246 15.98 11.21 -4.92
N THR A 247 17.22 11.15 -4.47
CA THR A 247 17.69 10.29 -3.35
C THR A 247 18.21 11.08 -2.15
N SER A 248 18.23 12.40 -2.25
CA SER A 248 18.61 13.30 -1.17
C SER A 248 18.05 14.69 -1.40
N VAL A 249 17.82 15.44 -0.33
CA VAL A 249 17.60 16.88 -0.37
C VAL A 249 18.81 17.56 0.25
N THR A 250 19.38 18.53 -0.45
CA THR A 250 20.55 19.28 0.01
C THR A 250 20.23 20.75 0.18
N TYR A 251 20.80 21.37 1.20
CA TYR A 251 20.68 22.80 1.44
C TYR A 251 22.03 23.37 1.89
N THR A 252 22.46 24.45 1.24
CA THR A 252 23.69 25.18 1.57
C THR A 252 23.28 26.54 2.12
N PRO A 253 23.39 26.78 3.43
CA PRO A 253 23.03 28.06 3.99
C PRO A 253 23.96 29.18 3.52
N ALA A 254 23.43 30.40 3.40
CA ALA A 254 24.23 31.54 2.98
C ALA A 254 25.33 31.89 4.01
N THR A 255 26.53 32.19 3.52
CA THR A 255 27.66 32.60 4.37
C THR A 255 27.45 33.99 4.97
N GLY A 256 28.01 34.23 6.15
CA GLY A 256 28.00 35.57 6.78
C GLY A 256 26.72 35.94 7.53
N GLN A 257 25.75 35.02 7.65
CA GLN A 257 24.49 35.27 8.35
C GLN A 257 24.55 35.12 9.89
N GLY A 258 25.72 34.78 10.44
CA GLY A 258 25.84 34.46 11.87
C GLY A 258 25.22 33.09 12.20
N LYS A 259 24.67 32.94 13.41
CA LYS A 259 24.02 31.69 13.82
C LYS A 259 22.64 31.58 13.16
N ILE A 260 22.41 30.46 12.50
CA ILE A 260 21.14 30.10 11.89
C ILE A 260 20.81 28.65 12.24
N PHE A 261 19.52 28.37 12.37
CA PHE A 261 18.96 27.04 12.56
C PHE A 261 18.34 26.60 11.25
N VAL A 262 18.48 25.33 10.91
CA VAL A 262 17.88 24.73 9.73
C VAL A 262 17.07 23.52 10.15
N ARG A 263 15.90 23.31 9.55
CA ARG A 263 15.12 22.08 9.74
C ARG A 263 14.48 21.63 8.44
N LEU A 264 14.21 20.33 8.39
CA LEU A 264 13.33 19.72 7.42
C LEU A 264 11.95 19.52 8.06
N GLU A 265 10.90 19.86 7.32
CA GLU A 265 9.51 19.51 7.63
C GLU A 265 9.00 18.62 6.50
N VAL A 266 8.30 17.54 6.84
CA VAL A 266 7.86 16.53 5.89
C VAL A 266 6.37 16.31 6.08
N THR A 267 5.64 16.22 4.97
CA THR A 267 4.22 15.85 4.95
C THR A 267 4.08 14.59 4.07
N PRO A 268 4.08 13.40 4.70
CA PRO A 268 3.98 12.14 3.97
C PRO A 268 2.67 11.99 3.18
N ASN A 269 2.68 11.04 2.23
CA ASN A 269 1.52 10.66 1.42
C ASN A 269 0.57 9.68 2.10
#